data_AF-A0A1Y1QXU1-F1
#
_entry.id   AF-A0A1Y1QXU1-F1
#
_cell.length_a   1.000
_cell.length_b   1.000
_cell.length_c   1.000
_cell.angle_alpha   90.00
_cell.angle_beta   90.00
_cell.angle_gamma   90.00
#
_symmetry.space_group_name_H-M   'P 1'
#
loop_
_entity.id
_entity.type
_entity.pdbx_description
1 polymer ?
#
loop_
_entity_poly.entity_id
_entity_poly.type
_entity_poly.pdbx_seq_one_letter_code
_entity_poly.pdbx_strand_id
1 'polypeptide(L)'
;MSVRTEEQGSSLDTVKLIISLALLFVGIVGFYYFEDWQGQPVSLLLRVLGLLLVAGVAIAVALSSLTGKRLLGFMKDSRLEVRKMVWPTRAETLQTTLMVMVIVLILSIFLWGVDSLLGWGVKSMLGGGGV
;
A
#
# COMPACT_ATOMS: atom_id res chain seq x y z
N MET A 1 -10.82 -16.28 -34.84
CA MET A 1 -11.11 -14.87 -34.51
C MET A 1 -9.85 -14.29 -33.90
N SER A 2 -9.16 -13.42 -34.64
CA SER A 2 -7.83 -12.92 -34.31
C SER A 2 -7.84 -12.04 -33.08
N VAL A 3 -7.22 -12.52 -32.00
CA VAL A 3 -6.80 -11.70 -30.87
C VAL A 3 -5.64 -10.82 -31.36
N ARG A 4 -5.97 -9.67 -31.94
CA ARG A 4 -5.05 -8.54 -32.07
C ARG A 4 -5.34 -7.61 -30.91
N THR A 5 -4.78 -7.93 -29.76
CA THR A 5 -4.62 -6.96 -28.68
C THR A 5 -3.36 -6.15 -28.99
N GLU A 6 -3.39 -5.39 -30.09
CA GLU A 6 -2.52 -4.23 -30.20
C GLU A 6 -3.14 -3.18 -29.27
N GLU A 7 -2.77 -3.24 -27.99
CA GLU A 7 -2.85 -2.09 -27.10
C GLU A 7 -2.06 -0.96 -27.78
N GLN A 8 -2.78 -0.10 -28.50
CA GLN A 8 -2.28 1.14 -29.06
C GLN A 8 -2.05 2.12 -27.89
N GLY A 9 -1.17 1.74 -26.95
CA GLY A 9 -0.41 2.70 -26.17
C GLY A 9 0.53 3.36 -27.17
N SER A 10 0.06 4.46 -27.77
CA SER A 10 0.83 5.24 -28.72
C SER A 10 2.24 5.42 -28.15
N SER A 11 3.28 5.17 -28.93
CA SER A 11 4.68 5.40 -28.52
C SER A 11 4.86 6.80 -27.89
N LEU A 12 3.99 7.74 -28.25
CA LEU A 12 3.89 9.08 -27.71
C LEU A 12 3.47 9.14 -26.22
N ASP A 13 2.62 8.24 -25.72
CA ASP A 13 2.23 8.21 -24.31
C ASP A 13 3.36 7.70 -23.42
N THR A 14 4.05 6.65 -23.86
CA THR A 14 5.26 6.16 -23.18
C THR A 14 6.34 7.23 -23.17
N VAL A 15 6.52 7.95 -24.28
CA VAL A 15 7.45 9.08 -24.36
C VAL A 15 7.04 10.20 -23.39
N LYS A 16 5.76 10.59 -23.32
CA LYS A 16 5.29 11.61 -22.35
C LYS A 16 5.55 11.20 -20.91
N LEU A 17 5.38 9.92 -20.57
CA LEU A 17 5.65 9.41 -19.23
C LEU A 17 7.15 9.45 -18.91
N ILE A 18 8.00 9.00 -19.84
CA ILE A 18 9.46 9.08 -19.69
C ILE A 18 9.90 10.54 -19.54
N ILE A 19 9.34 11.47 -20.32
CA ILE A 19 9.62 12.90 -20.21
C ILE A 19 9.21 13.44 -18.84
N SER A 20 8.03 13.06 -18.32
CA SER A 20 7.61 13.51 -16.98
C SER A 20 8.53 13.00 -15.88
N LEU A 21 9.03 11.76 -16.00
CA LEU A 21 9.97 11.17 -15.05
C LEU A 21 11.35 11.85 -15.13
N ALA A 22 11.83 12.11 -16.35
CA ALA A 22 13.06 12.86 -16.57
C ALA A 22 12.96 14.29 -16.02
N LEU A 23 11.81 14.95 -16.17
CA LEU A 23 11.57 16.28 -15.64
C LEU A 23 11.65 16.32 -14.10
N LEU A 24 11.07 15.31 -13.43
CA LEU A 24 11.19 15.16 -11.97
C LEU A 24 12.64 14.92 -11.55
N PHE A 25 13.35 14.05 -12.26
CA PHE A 25 14.75 13.76 -11.97
C PHE A 25 15.62 15.01 -12.10
N VAL A 26 15.45 15.79 -13.18
CA VAL A 26 16.12 17.07 -13.37
C VAL A 26 15.74 18.08 -12.29
N GLY A 27 14.47 18.14 -11.89
CA GLY A 27 14.02 19.01 -10.80
C GLY A 27 14.68 18.67 -9.45
N ILE A 28 14.77 17.39 -9.11
CA ILE A 28 15.41 16.91 -7.88
C ILE A 28 16.92 17.16 -7.92
N VAL A 29 17.59 16.83 -9.02
CA VAL A 29 19.02 17.08 -9.20
C VAL A 29 19.31 18.59 -9.14
N GLY A 30 18.51 19.41 -9.81
CA GLY A 30 18.60 20.87 -9.72
C GLY A 30 18.42 21.38 -8.29
N PHE A 31 17.51 20.80 -7.50
CA PHE A 31 17.34 21.17 -6.10
C PHE A 31 18.62 20.98 -5.27
N TYR A 32 19.33 19.88 -5.47
CA TYR A 32 20.60 19.58 -4.78
C TYR A 32 21.80 20.36 -5.32
N TYR A 33 21.91 20.55 -6.64
CA TYR A 33 23.07 21.23 -7.23
C TYR A 33 23.06 22.75 -7.04
N PHE A 34 21.87 23.36 -6.92
CA PHE A 34 21.75 24.81 -6.74
C PHE A 34 22.04 25.27 -5.30
N GLU A 35 22.61 24.40 -4.46
CA GLU A 35 23.01 24.67 -3.08
C GLU A 35 23.94 25.88 -2.94
N ASP A 36 24.84 26.09 -3.89
CA ASP A 36 25.85 27.16 -3.86
C ASP A 36 25.98 27.90 -5.21
N TRP A 37 24.87 28.34 -5.80
CA TRP A 37 24.95 29.20 -7.00
C TRP A 37 25.60 30.55 -6.63
N GLN A 38 26.86 30.75 -7.05
CA GLN A 38 27.56 32.03 -7.00
C GLN A 38 27.85 32.59 -5.58
N GLY A 39 28.19 31.74 -4.61
CA GLY A 39 28.74 32.18 -3.32
C GLY A 39 27.81 32.98 -2.40
N GLN A 40 26.51 33.01 -2.69
CA GLN A 40 25.45 33.53 -1.81
C GLN A 40 24.42 32.42 -1.59
N PRO A 41 23.99 32.14 -0.34
CA PRO A 41 22.98 31.13 -0.09
C PRO A 41 21.65 31.56 -0.71
N VAL A 42 21.22 30.86 -1.77
CA VAL A 42 19.89 31.05 -2.35
C VAL A 42 18.85 30.68 -1.29
N SER A 43 17.83 31.52 -1.11
CA SER A 43 16.80 31.27 -0.10
C SER A 43 16.10 29.93 -0.36
N LEU A 44 15.94 29.12 0.69
CA LEU A 44 15.34 27.78 0.63
C LEU A 44 13.94 27.80 -0.01
N LEU A 45 13.20 28.89 0.23
CA LEU A 45 11.87 29.14 -0.34
C LEU A 45 11.86 29.09 -1.88
N LEU A 46 12.84 29.71 -2.55
CA LEU A 46 12.89 29.75 -4.01
C LEU A 46 13.17 28.38 -4.62
N ARG A 47 14.02 27.57 -3.98
CA ARG A 47 14.34 26.20 -4.45
C ARG A 47 13.14 25.27 -4.31
N VAL A 48 12.47 25.31 -3.16
CA VAL A 48 11.26 24.50 -2.93
C VAL A 48 10.15 24.94 -3.88
N LEU A 49 9.96 26.24 -4.09
CA LEU A 49 8.97 26.74 -5.04
C LEU A 49 9.29 26.29 -6.47
N GLY A 50 10.56 26.35 -6.89
CA GLY A 50 11.01 25.84 -8.19
C GLY A 50 10.76 24.34 -8.34
N LEU A 51 11.08 23.54 -7.32
CA LEU A 51 10.82 22.10 -7.32
C LEU A 51 9.32 21.80 -7.40
N LEU A 52 8.48 22.52 -6.65
CA LEU A 52 7.03 22.36 -6.68
C LEU A 52 6.44 22.72 -8.04
N LEU A 53 6.96 23.75 -8.71
CA LEU A 53 6.56 24.10 -10.08
C LEU A 53 6.93 22.99 -11.07
N VAL A 54 8.17 22.49 -11.02
CA VAL A 54 8.62 21.39 -11.89
C VAL A 54 7.82 20.11 -11.62
N ALA A 55 7.56 19.80 -10.35
CA ALA A 55 6.72 18.67 -9.97
C ALA A 55 5.27 18.83 -10.48
N GLY A 56 4.69 20.02 -10.36
CA GLY A 56 3.37 20.32 -10.89
C GLY A 56 3.28 20.14 -12.41
N VAL A 57 4.29 20.61 -13.15
CA VAL A 57 4.37 20.42 -14.61
C VAL A 57 4.53 18.95 -14.97
N ALA A 58 5.40 18.20 -14.27
CA ALA A 58 5.56 16.77 -14.50
C ALA A 58 4.26 16.00 -14.27
N ILE A 59 3.54 16.31 -13.18
CA ILE A 59 2.24 15.71 -12.87
C ILE A 59 1.22 16.06 -13.96
N ALA A 60 1.16 17.30 -14.41
CA ALA A 60 0.25 17.71 -15.50
C ALA A 60 0.53 16.94 -16.80
N VAL A 61 1.80 16.77 -17.17
CA VAL A 61 2.22 15.98 -18.33
C VAL A 61 1.85 14.50 -18.14
N ALA A 62 2.09 13.93 -16.96
CA ALA A 62 1.75 12.53 -16.67
C ALA A 62 0.23 12.28 -16.71
N LEU A 63 -0.59 13.17 -16.15
CA LEU A 63 -2.06 13.08 -16.19
C LEU A 63 -2.63 13.30 -17.59
N SER A 64 -1.93 14.05 -18.45
CA SER A 64 -2.34 14.26 -19.84
C SER A 64 -2.15 13.02 -20.74
N SER A 65 -1.33 12.04 -20.31
CA SER A 65 -1.10 10.77 -21.02
C SER A 65 -2.34 9.87 -21.02
N LEU A 66 -2.50 9.00 -22.04
CA LEU A 66 -3.61 8.04 -22.07
C LEU A 66 -3.64 7.15 -20.82
N THR A 67 -2.48 6.70 -20.33
CA THR A 67 -2.36 5.92 -19.09
C THR A 67 -2.80 6.73 -17.87
N GLY A 68 -2.40 8.02 -17.78
CA GLY A 68 -2.82 8.91 -16.69
C GLY A 68 -4.34 9.11 -16.64
N LYS A 69 -4.99 9.31 -17.79
CA LYS A 69 -6.45 9.43 -17.86
C LYS A 69 -7.16 8.11 -17.54
N ARG A 70 -6.62 6.97 -17.97
CA ARG A 70 -7.13 5.63 -17.61
C ARG A 70 -7.08 5.40 -16.11
N LEU A 71 -5.98 5.78 -15.44
CA LEU A 71 -5.86 5.69 -13.98
C LEU A 71 -6.89 6.56 -13.26
N LEU A 72 -7.12 7.80 -13.73
CA LEU A 72 -8.17 8.66 -13.15
C LEU A 72 -9.57 8.07 -13.32
N GLY A 73 -9.86 7.49 -14.50
CA GLY A 73 -11.10 6.74 -14.73
C GLY A 73 -11.23 5.55 -13.77
N PHE A 74 -10.19 4.73 -13.67
CA PHE A 74 -10.14 3.58 -12.76
C PHE A 74 -10.35 3.97 -11.29
N MET A 75 -9.78 5.09 -10.83
CA MET A 75 -10.02 5.59 -9.46
C MET A 75 -11.48 5.98 -9.25
N LYS A 76 -12.12 6.58 -10.25
CA LYS A 76 -13.54 6.94 -10.20
C LYS A 76 -14.41 5.68 -10.17
N ASP A 77 -14.11 4.70 -11.00
CA ASP A 77 -14.84 3.44 -11.08
C ASP A 77 -14.66 2.60 -9.80
N SER A 78 -13.44 2.55 -9.24
CA SER A 78 -13.13 1.89 -7.97
C SER A 78 -13.96 2.47 -6.82
N ARG A 79 -14.14 3.80 -6.77
CA ARG A 79 -14.99 4.44 -5.76
C ARG A 79 -16.46 4.07 -5.92
N LEU A 80 -16.94 3.89 -7.14
CA LEU A 80 -18.31 3.43 -7.41
C LEU A 80 -18.49 1.98 -6.98
N GLU A 81 -17.48 1.13 -7.19
CA GLU A 81 -17.54 -0.28 -6.79
C GLU A 81 -17.47 -0.46 -5.27
N VAL A 82 -16.61 0.29 -4.58
CA VAL A 82 -16.56 0.29 -3.11
C VAL A 82 -17.89 0.72 -2.48
N ARG A 83 -18.69 1.56 -3.16
CA ARG A 83 -20.04 1.92 -2.71
C ARG A 83 -21.05 0.80 -2.86
N LYS A 84 -20.82 -0.15 -3.77
CA LYS A 84 -21.65 -1.36 -3.90
C LYS A 84 -21.28 -2.41 -2.85
N MET A 85 -20.14 -2.25 -2.17
CA MET A 85 -19.74 -3.14 -1.09
C MET A 85 -20.71 -2.98 0.08
N VAL A 86 -21.52 -4.00 0.30
CA VAL A 86 -22.34 -4.11 1.50
C VAL A 86 -21.41 -4.53 2.62
N TRP A 87 -20.98 -3.55 3.42
CA TRP A 87 -20.18 -3.83 4.59
C TRP A 87 -21.04 -4.56 5.62
N PRO A 88 -20.49 -5.62 6.26
CA PRO A 88 -21.22 -6.40 7.23
C PRO A 88 -21.71 -5.51 8.36
N THR A 89 -22.91 -5.78 8.86
CA THR A 89 -23.46 -5.03 9.98
C THR A 89 -22.66 -5.32 11.26
N ARG A 90 -22.73 -4.42 12.25
CA ARG A 90 -22.09 -4.65 13.56
C ARG A 90 -22.58 -5.96 14.20
N ALA A 91 -23.84 -6.32 13.96
CA ALA A 91 -24.44 -7.56 14.45
C ALA A 91 -23.78 -8.80 13.80
N GLU A 92 -23.62 -8.82 12.48
CA GLU A 92 -22.95 -9.93 11.76
C GLU A 92 -21.47 -10.07 12.16
N THR A 93 -20.80 -8.93 12.33
CA THR A 93 -19.40 -8.89 12.76
C THR A 93 -19.24 -9.47 14.17
N LEU A 94 -20.14 -9.09 15.10
CA LEU A 94 -20.14 -9.61 16.46
C LEU A 94 -20.53 -11.09 16.51
N GLN A 95 -21.49 -11.53 15.69
CA GLN A 95 -21.87 -12.94 15.61
C GLN A 95 -20.68 -13.81 15.18
N THR A 96 -19.95 -13.38 14.15
CA THR A 96 -18.77 -14.10 13.67
C THR A 96 -17.64 -14.08 14.72
N THR A 97 -17.43 -12.93 15.37
CA THR A 97 -16.41 -12.81 16.44
C THR A 97 -16.73 -13.70 17.64
N LEU A 98 -17.99 -13.72 18.09
CA LEU A 98 -18.43 -14.58 19.20
C LEU A 98 -18.33 -16.06 18.83
N MET A 99 -18.68 -16.44 17.59
CA MET A 99 -18.52 -17.81 17.11
C MET A 99 -17.05 -18.25 17.18
N VAL A 100 -16.12 -17.42 16.70
CA VAL A 100 -14.68 -17.69 16.80
C VAL A 100 -14.23 -17.74 18.27
N MET A 101 -14.69 -16.83 19.12
CA MET A 101 -14.37 -16.81 20.55
C MET A 101 -14.76 -18.11 21.25
N VAL A 102 -15.94 -18.66 20.95
CA VAL A 102 -16.41 -19.95 21.50
C VAL A 102 -15.50 -21.10 21.06
N ILE A 103 -15.14 -21.15 19.77
CA ILE A 103 -14.24 -22.20 19.25
C ILE A 103 -12.87 -22.12 19.93
N VAL A 104 -12.30 -20.92 20.04
CA VAL A 104 -11.01 -20.70 20.71
C VAL A 104 -11.07 -21.09 22.18
N LEU A 105 -12.17 -20.78 22.89
CA LEU A 105 -12.34 -21.13 24.29
C LEU A 105 -12.41 -22.66 24.50
N ILE A 106 -13.14 -23.37 23.64
CA ILE A 106 -13.19 -24.84 23.65
C ILE A 106 -11.79 -25.43 23.43
N LEU A 107 -11.09 -24.96 22.39
CA LEU A 107 -9.74 -25.44 22.08
C LEU A 107 -8.75 -25.12 23.21
N SER A 108 -8.85 -23.94 23.81
CA SER A 108 -8.00 -23.54 24.94
C SER A 108 -8.19 -24.46 26.15
N ILE A 109 -9.42 -24.82 26.50
CA ILE A 109 -9.71 -25.73 27.61
C ILE A 109 -9.22 -27.14 27.28
N PHE A 110 -9.46 -27.60 26.05
CA PHE A 110 -9.03 -28.92 25.60
C PHE A 110 -7.49 -29.07 25.67
N LEU A 111 -6.76 -28.11 25.09
CA LEU A 111 -5.30 -28.11 25.13
C LEU A 111 -4.79 -28.04 26.58
N TRP A 112 -5.32 -27.11 27.39
CA TRP A 112 -4.96 -27.00 28.80
C TRP A 112 -5.15 -28.32 29.58
N GLY A 113 -6.24 -29.05 29.31
CA GLY A 113 -6.49 -30.36 29.89
C GLY A 113 -5.47 -31.42 29.45
N VAL A 114 -5.17 -31.47 28.16
CA VAL A 114 -4.15 -32.38 27.60
C VAL A 114 -2.77 -32.08 28.16
N ASP A 115 -2.36 -30.80 28.16
CA ASP A 115 -1.08 -30.35 28.70
C ASP A 115 -0.93 -30.69 30.19
N SER A 116 -1.99 -30.50 30.97
CA SER A 116 -2.02 -30.85 32.40
C SER A 116 -1.88 -32.36 32.62
N LEU A 117 -2.56 -33.17 31.80
CA LEU A 117 -2.53 -34.63 31.88
C LEU A 117 -1.17 -35.20 31.46
N LEU A 118 -0.60 -34.69 30.36
CA LEU A 118 0.75 -35.02 29.93
C LEU A 118 1.79 -34.61 30.98
N GLY A 119 1.65 -33.40 31.54
CA GLY A 119 2.52 -32.91 32.61
C GLY A 119 2.46 -33.79 33.86
N TRP A 120 1.27 -34.23 34.27
CA TRP A 120 1.12 -35.19 35.37
C TRP A 120 1.75 -36.55 35.05
N GLY A 121 1.54 -37.07 33.83
CA GLY A 121 2.15 -38.31 33.37
C GLY A 121 3.68 -38.28 33.40
N VAL A 122 4.27 -37.20 32.89
CA VAL A 122 5.72 -36.98 32.91
C VAL A 122 6.25 -36.89 34.34
N LYS A 123 5.58 -36.16 35.24
CA LYS A 123 5.96 -36.07 36.67
C LYS A 123 5.92 -37.43 37.38
N SER A 124 4.95 -38.27 37.04
CA SER A 124 4.83 -39.63 37.60
C SER A 124 5.97 -40.52 37.12
N MET A 125 6.32 -40.47 35.82
CA MET A 125 7.41 -41.28 35.24
C MET A 125 8.80 -40.84 35.68
N LEU A 126 9.03 -39.54 35.91
CA LEU A 126 10.29 -39.03 36.47
C LEU A 126 10.44 -39.29 37.98
N GLY A 127 9.48 -39.96 38.61
CA GLY A 127 9.59 -40.44 39.98
C GLY A 127 9.55 -39.31 41.02
N GLY A 128 8.41 -38.62 41.16
CA GLY A 128 8.01 -37.96 42.42
C GLY A 128 9.07 -37.08 43.12
N GLY A 129 9.91 -36.36 42.38
CA GLY A 129 10.88 -35.43 42.97
C GLY A 129 10.21 -34.12 43.38
N GLY A 130 9.83 -34.02 44.66
CA GLY A 130 9.21 -32.85 45.24
C GLY A 130 10.08 -31.59 45.20
N VAL A 131 9.49 -30.52 44.69
CA VAL A 131 9.12 -29.30 45.44
C VAL A 131 7.84 -28.74 44.84
#